data_AF-A0A8S3INF2-F1
#
_entry.id   AF-A0A8S3INF2-F1
#
_cell.length_a   1.000
_cell.length_b   1.000
_cell.length_c   1.000
_cell.angle_alpha   90.00
_cell.angle_beta   90.00
_cell.angle_gamma   90.00
#
_symmetry.space_group_name_H-M   'P 1'
#
loop_
_entity.id
_entity.type
_entity.pdbx_description
1 polymer ?
#
loop_
_entity_poly.entity_id
_entity_poly.type
_entity_poly.pdbx_seq_one_letter_code
_entity_poly.pdbx_strand_id
1 'polypeptide(L)'
;TRLIPTDVDFHAKKNMEEHSTKHYDIPGLVLRRGQTFSFTVTFNRDYDVEQHQLYVRLTIGSRSMISKHTQIRLLVDGTENINGWSAKSLPLETNENQKKNNRISLEINSPSDAIIGKYSLLLEVRPIKKDEKNVLNKPDFALFLVEFDIYLLFNP
;
A
#
# COMPACT_ATOMS: atom_id res chain seq x y z
N THR A 1 0.19 23.10 0.43
CA THR A 1 -0.41 22.18 1.42
C THR A 1 0.07 20.77 1.16
N ARG A 2 0.40 20.01 2.21
CA ARG A 2 0.93 18.66 2.07
C ARG A 2 -0.11 17.71 1.46
N LEU A 3 0.32 16.78 0.60
CA LEU A 3 -0.52 15.68 0.13
C LEU A 3 -0.59 14.61 1.23
N ILE A 4 -1.80 14.29 1.68
CA ILE A 4 -2.03 13.31 2.75
C ILE A 4 -3.08 12.30 2.31
N PRO A 5 -2.87 11.00 2.54
CA PRO A 5 -3.94 10.03 2.49
C PRO A 5 -5.01 10.39 3.52
N THR A 6 -6.26 10.13 3.18
CA THR A 6 -7.45 10.45 3.99
C THR A 6 -8.33 9.23 4.23
N ASP A 7 -8.29 8.25 3.32
CA ASP A 7 -9.09 7.05 3.40
C ASP A 7 -8.45 5.92 2.58
N VAL A 8 -8.72 4.68 2.97
CA VAL A 8 -8.27 3.47 2.27
C VAL A 8 -9.42 2.47 2.17
N ASP A 9 -9.81 2.16 0.95
CA ASP A 9 -10.78 1.10 0.65
C ASP A 9 -10.04 -0.18 0.24
N PHE A 10 -10.05 -1.17 1.12
CA PHE A 10 -9.39 -2.46 0.90
C PHE A 10 -10.12 -3.39 -0.06
N HIS A 11 -11.27 -3.00 -0.61
CA HIS A 11 -12.08 -3.88 -1.46
C HIS A 11 -12.32 -5.26 -0.80
N ALA A 12 -12.51 -5.28 0.52
CA ALA A 12 -12.33 -6.49 1.33
C ALA A 12 -13.19 -7.65 0.86
N LYS A 13 -14.46 -7.40 0.49
CA LYS A 13 -15.35 -8.42 -0.07
C LYS A 13 -14.77 -9.07 -1.32
N LYS A 14 -14.31 -8.27 -2.29
CA LYS A 14 -13.73 -8.75 -3.55
C LYS A 14 -12.46 -9.55 -3.30
N ASN A 15 -11.49 -8.95 -2.59
CA ASN A 15 -10.22 -9.59 -2.29
C ASN A 15 -10.43 -10.91 -1.51
N MET A 16 -11.30 -10.93 -0.49
CA MET A 16 -11.53 -12.15 0.28
C MET A 16 -12.28 -13.23 -0.51
N GLU A 17 -13.09 -12.86 -1.49
CA GLU A 17 -13.70 -13.80 -2.43
C GLU A 17 -12.63 -14.41 -3.36
N GLU A 18 -11.79 -13.58 -3.97
CA GLU A 18 -10.69 -14.01 -4.85
C GLU A 18 -9.65 -14.88 -4.13
N HIS A 19 -9.37 -14.59 -2.86
CA HIS A 19 -8.45 -15.38 -2.03
C HIS A 19 -9.11 -16.58 -1.33
N SER A 20 -10.40 -16.85 -1.58
CA SER A 20 -11.14 -17.93 -0.90
C SER A 20 -11.02 -17.87 0.63
N THR A 21 -11.20 -16.66 1.16
CA THR A 21 -11.14 -16.31 2.59
C THR A 21 -12.41 -15.60 3.07
N LYS A 22 -13.44 -15.48 2.23
CA LYS A 22 -14.73 -14.83 2.56
C LYS A 22 -15.49 -15.43 3.77
N HIS A 23 -15.13 -16.63 4.20
CA HIS A 23 -15.75 -17.31 5.33
C HIS A 23 -15.09 -17.00 6.69
N TYR A 24 -13.97 -16.26 6.70
CA TYR A 24 -13.40 -15.77 7.95
C TYR A 24 -14.22 -14.60 8.48
N ASP A 25 -14.86 -14.79 9.63
CA ASP A 25 -15.65 -13.76 10.32
C ASP A 25 -14.79 -13.05 11.36
N ILE A 26 -13.85 -12.22 10.88
CA ILE A 26 -12.98 -11.38 11.71
C ILE A 26 -12.87 -9.98 11.12
N PRO A 27 -12.65 -8.94 11.96
CA PRO A 27 -12.34 -7.61 11.46
C PRO A 27 -10.97 -7.62 10.77
N GLY A 28 -10.91 -7.17 9.52
CA GLY A 28 -9.66 -7.04 8.74
C GLY A 28 -9.74 -7.67 7.36
N LEU A 29 -8.62 -7.67 6.65
CA LEU A 29 -8.49 -8.24 5.32
C LEU A 29 -7.74 -9.58 5.40
N VAL A 30 -8.42 -10.69 5.13
CA VAL A 30 -7.79 -12.03 5.13
C VAL A 30 -7.41 -12.44 3.71
N LEU A 31 -6.13 -12.70 3.49
CA LEU A 31 -5.53 -12.98 2.19
C LEU A 31 -4.65 -14.24 2.25
N ARG A 32 -4.23 -14.70 1.09
CA ARG A 32 -3.26 -15.79 0.93
C ARG A 32 -2.04 -15.28 0.17
N ARG A 33 -0.85 -15.65 0.63
CA ARG A 33 0.42 -15.25 0.00
C ARG A 33 0.57 -15.79 -1.42
N GLY A 34 1.42 -15.17 -2.24
CA GLY A 34 1.62 -15.59 -3.63
C GLY A 34 0.48 -15.21 -4.57
N GLN A 35 -0.50 -14.44 -4.10
CA GLN A 35 -1.64 -13.96 -4.88
C GLN A 35 -1.77 -12.44 -4.69
N THR A 36 -2.17 -11.76 -5.76
CA THR A 36 -2.34 -10.30 -5.78
C THR A 36 -3.63 -9.89 -5.09
N PHE A 37 -3.60 -8.72 -4.46
CA PHE A 37 -4.79 -8.06 -3.92
C PHE A 37 -4.72 -6.56 -4.23
N SER A 38 -5.88 -5.89 -4.20
CA SER A 38 -5.97 -4.46 -4.56
C SER A 38 -6.63 -3.61 -3.49
N PHE A 39 -6.27 -2.34 -3.41
CA PHE A 39 -6.97 -1.38 -2.57
C PHE A 39 -6.89 0.03 -3.16
N THR A 40 -7.84 0.90 -2.82
CA THR A 40 -7.87 2.28 -3.28
C THR A 40 -7.50 3.23 -2.16
N VAL A 41 -6.56 4.14 -2.42
CA VAL A 41 -6.22 5.24 -1.51
C VAL A 41 -6.91 6.52 -1.98
N THR A 42 -7.54 7.24 -1.05
CA THR A 42 -8.08 8.59 -1.29
C THR A 42 -7.21 9.62 -0.60
N PHE A 43 -6.86 10.69 -1.29
CA PHE A 43 -6.07 11.82 -0.78
C PHE A 43 -6.93 13.07 -0.57
N ASN A 44 -6.41 14.01 0.22
CA ASN A 44 -7.04 15.30 0.46
C ASN A 44 -7.10 16.24 -0.76
N ARG A 45 -6.33 15.92 -1.81
CA ARG A 45 -6.29 16.63 -3.11
C ARG A 45 -5.75 15.67 -4.17
N ASP A 46 -5.73 16.12 -5.42
CA ASP A 46 -5.23 15.34 -6.55
C ASP A 46 -3.81 14.79 -6.30
N TYR A 47 -3.64 13.51 -6.62
CA TYR A 47 -2.35 12.83 -6.58
C TYR A 47 -1.65 13.00 -7.92
N ASP A 48 -0.41 13.51 -7.87
CA ASP A 48 0.42 13.75 -9.04
C ASP A 48 1.68 12.89 -8.94
N VAL A 49 1.81 11.90 -9.83
CA VAL A 49 2.92 10.94 -9.91
C VAL A 49 4.25 11.61 -10.22
N GLU A 50 4.25 12.74 -10.93
CA GLU A 50 5.46 13.49 -11.30
C GLU A 50 6.00 14.34 -10.15
N GLN A 51 5.16 14.56 -9.12
CA GLN A 51 5.49 15.43 -7.99
C GLN A 51 5.55 14.67 -6.66
N HIS A 52 5.00 13.46 -6.59
CA HIS A 52 4.91 12.69 -5.36
C HIS A 52 5.24 11.22 -5.57
N GLN A 53 5.99 10.66 -4.63
CA GLN A 53 6.22 9.23 -4.48
C GLN A 53 5.29 8.69 -3.39
N LEU A 54 4.61 7.59 -3.71
CA LEU A 54 3.81 6.82 -2.76
C LEU A 54 4.54 5.53 -2.40
N TYR A 55 4.68 5.28 -1.10
CA TYR A 55 5.23 4.06 -0.57
C TYR A 55 4.20 3.29 0.25
N VAL A 56 4.09 1.99 -0.01
CA VAL A 56 3.33 1.05 0.80
C VAL A 56 4.30 0.34 1.74
N ARG A 57 4.12 0.51 3.04
CA ARG A 57 4.91 -0.17 4.06
C ARG A 57 4.06 -1.24 4.73
N LEU A 58 4.55 -2.47 4.70
CA LEU A 58 3.95 -3.62 5.38
C LEU A 58 4.89 -4.06 6.50
N THR A 59 4.36 -4.18 7.71
CA THR A 59 5.14 -4.60 8.89
C THR A 59 4.44 -5.72 9.62
N ILE A 60 5.21 -6.71 10.08
CA ILE A 60 4.70 -7.83 10.88
C ILE A 60 5.44 -7.89 12.22
N GLY A 61 4.67 -8.08 13.30
CA GLY A 61 5.17 -8.12 14.67
C GLY A 61 5.54 -6.75 15.24
N SER A 62 5.83 -6.70 16.54
CA SER A 62 6.13 -5.45 17.28
C SER A 62 7.54 -4.90 17.05
N ARG A 63 8.45 -5.71 16.49
CA ARG A 63 9.85 -5.35 16.21
C ARG A 63 10.19 -5.68 14.76
N SER A 64 9.52 -5.02 13.82
CA SER A 64 9.76 -5.21 12.40
C SER A 64 11.14 -4.68 11.98
N MET A 65 11.86 -5.43 11.16
CA MET A 65 13.21 -5.10 10.67
C MET A 65 13.34 -5.48 9.18
N ILE A 66 13.95 -4.60 8.38
CA ILE A 66 14.18 -4.85 6.95
C ILE A 66 15.06 -6.09 6.75
N SER A 67 16.14 -6.22 7.53
CA SER A 67 17.09 -7.36 7.44
C SER A 67 16.49 -8.70 7.84
N LYS A 68 15.28 -8.71 8.43
CA LYS A 68 14.53 -9.92 8.79
C LYS A 68 13.30 -10.12 7.92
N HIS A 69 13.13 -9.30 6.87
CA HIS A 69 11.97 -9.33 5.99
C HIS A 69 10.62 -9.13 6.72
N THR A 70 10.65 -8.64 7.96
CA THR A 70 9.45 -8.32 8.75
C THR A 70 8.99 -6.87 8.57
N GLN A 71 9.76 -6.08 7.81
CA GLN A 71 9.38 -4.77 7.29
C GLN A 71 9.65 -4.72 5.79
N ILE A 72 8.60 -4.47 5.02
CA ILE A 72 8.64 -4.31 3.57
C ILE A 72 8.26 -2.85 3.27
N ARG A 73 8.99 -2.20 2.37
CA ARG A 73 8.72 -0.83 1.92
C ARG A 73 8.77 -0.78 0.40
N LEU A 74 7.60 -0.70 -0.22
CA LEU A 74 7.42 -0.75 -1.68
C LEU A 74 7.21 0.66 -2.20
N LEU A 75 7.98 1.07 -3.20
CA LEU A 75 7.64 2.23 -4.02
C LEU A 75 6.57 1.79 -5.03
N VAL A 76 5.44 2.48 -5.06
CA VAL A 76 4.42 2.25 -6.09
C VAL A 76 5.01 2.58 -7.45
N ASP A 77 4.85 1.66 -8.41
CA ASP A 77 5.43 1.73 -9.76
C ASP A 77 6.98 1.79 -9.76
N GLY A 78 7.60 1.33 -8.67
CA GLY A 78 9.03 1.11 -8.63
C GLY A 78 9.46 -0.04 -9.53
N THR A 79 10.67 0.04 -10.09
CA THR A 79 11.25 -0.99 -10.94
C THR A 79 11.77 -2.21 -10.17
N GLU A 80 11.97 -2.08 -8.85
CA GLU A 80 12.56 -3.10 -8.00
C GLU A 80 11.50 -3.87 -7.20
N ASN A 81 11.55 -5.20 -7.31
CA ASN A 81 10.82 -6.09 -6.40
C ASN A 81 11.61 -6.22 -5.09
N ILE A 82 10.96 -5.93 -3.95
CA ILE A 82 11.61 -5.99 -2.63
C ILE A 82 11.32 -7.36 -2.02
N ASN A 83 12.29 -8.28 -2.13
CA ASN A 83 12.13 -9.68 -1.68
C ASN A 83 10.89 -10.34 -2.31
N GLY A 84 10.68 -10.13 -3.61
CA GLY A 84 9.52 -10.67 -4.34
C GLY A 84 8.20 -9.91 -4.14
N TRP A 85 8.14 -8.95 -3.23
CA TRP A 85 7.00 -8.04 -3.11
C TRP A 85 7.05 -6.92 -4.15
N SER A 86 5.89 -6.51 -4.68
CA SER A 86 5.77 -5.33 -5.54
C SER A 86 4.46 -4.60 -5.34
N ALA A 87 4.44 -3.32 -5.72
CA ALA A 87 3.26 -2.46 -5.69
C ALA A 87 3.15 -1.70 -7.01
N LYS A 88 1.98 -1.72 -7.63
CA LYS A 88 1.71 -1.03 -8.90
C LYS A 88 0.45 -0.20 -8.82
N SER A 89 0.40 0.91 -9.51
CA SER A 89 -0.84 1.65 -9.71
C SER A 89 -1.68 0.97 -10.79
N LEU A 90 -3.00 0.96 -10.59
CA LEU A 90 -3.97 0.50 -11.56
C LEU A 90 -4.76 1.70 -12.10
N PRO A 91 -5.12 1.71 -13.39
CA PRO A 91 -6.06 2.68 -13.93
C PRO A 91 -7.36 2.64 -13.12
N LEU A 92 -7.84 3.81 -12.70
CA LEU A 92 -9.19 3.92 -12.15
C LEU A 92 -10.19 3.95 -13.30
N GLU A 93 -11.17 3.06 -13.27
CA GLU A 93 -12.35 3.18 -14.13
C GLU A 93 -13.06 4.48 -13.79
N THR A 94 -12.86 5.50 -14.63
CA THR A 94 -13.50 6.79 -14.49
C THR A 94 -14.72 6.79 -15.38
N ASN A 95 -15.90 6.78 -14.77
CA ASN A 95 -17.09 7.27 -15.47
C ASN A 95 -16.85 8.75 -15.80
N GLU A 96 -17.20 9.19 -17.00
CA GLU A 96 -16.86 10.51 -17.59
C GLU A 96 -17.20 11.72 -16.69
N ASN A 97 -18.05 11.53 -15.68
CA ASN A 97 -18.49 12.54 -14.71
C ASN A 97 -17.78 12.50 -13.33
N GLN A 98 -16.81 11.61 -13.11
CA GLN A 98 -16.11 11.46 -11.82
C GLN A 98 -14.58 11.29 -11.99
N LYS A 99 -13.91 12.21 -12.70
CA LYS A 99 -12.44 12.34 -12.59
C LYS A 99 -12.06 12.87 -11.21
N LYS A 100 -12.15 12.01 -10.19
CA LYS A 100 -11.55 12.23 -8.88
C LYS A 100 -10.08 11.83 -8.97
N ASN A 101 -9.26 12.74 -9.47
CA ASN A 101 -7.79 12.58 -9.55
C ASN A 101 -7.12 12.50 -8.17
N ASN A 102 -7.89 12.59 -7.08
CA ASN A 102 -7.44 12.40 -5.70
C ASN A 102 -7.49 10.94 -5.23
N ARG A 103 -7.77 9.98 -6.12
CA ARG A 103 -7.77 8.55 -5.80
C ARG A 103 -6.73 7.82 -6.63
N ILE A 104 -6.17 6.75 -6.07
CA ILE A 104 -5.32 5.81 -6.80
C ILE A 104 -5.67 4.38 -6.36
N SER A 105 -5.90 3.50 -7.33
CA SER A 105 -6.01 2.06 -7.05
C SER A 105 -4.62 1.45 -7.11
N LEU A 106 -4.30 0.61 -6.14
CA LEU A 106 -3.01 -0.07 -6.03
C LEU A 106 -3.24 -1.57 -6.10
N GLU A 107 -2.33 -2.27 -6.77
CA GLU A 107 -2.21 -3.73 -6.73
C GLU A 107 -0.92 -4.10 -6.00
N ILE A 108 -1.04 -4.97 -5.00
CA ILE A 108 0.10 -5.51 -4.26
C ILE A 108 0.27 -6.98 -4.64
N ASN A 109 1.48 -7.34 -5.03
CA ASN A 109 1.88 -8.73 -5.19
C ASN A 109 2.73 -9.15 -3.99
N SER A 110 2.27 -10.21 -3.31
CA SER A 110 3.05 -10.89 -2.28
C SER A 110 3.74 -12.12 -2.87
N PRO A 111 4.99 -12.43 -2.48
CA PRO A 111 5.66 -13.64 -2.92
C PRO A 111 5.06 -14.89 -2.22
N SER A 112 5.25 -16.06 -2.84
CA SER A 112 4.72 -17.34 -2.34
C SER A 112 5.39 -17.81 -1.05
N ASP A 113 6.54 -17.26 -0.68
CA ASP A 113 7.30 -17.54 0.54
C ASP A 113 7.12 -16.45 1.62
N ALA A 114 6.24 -15.46 1.40
CA ALA A 114 5.96 -14.41 2.37
C ALA A 114 5.64 -14.98 3.77
N ILE A 115 6.09 -14.27 4.80
CA ILE A 115 5.80 -14.60 6.20
C ILE A 115 4.28 -14.57 6.41
N ILE A 116 3.74 -15.60 7.05
CA ILE A 116 2.33 -15.64 7.42
C ILE A 116 2.07 -14.90 8.72
N GLY A 117 0.90 -14.29 8.85
CA GLY A 117 0.46 -13.64 10.07
C GLY A 117 -0.19 -12.28 9.84
N LYS A 118 -0.22 -11.48 10.92
CA LYS A 118 -0.89 -10.19 10.95
C LYS A 118 0.06 -9.07 10.56
N TYR A 119 -0.26 -8.37 9.49
CA TYR A 119 0.44 -7.22 8.95
C TYR A 119 -0.30 -5.93 9.27
N SER A 120 0.47 -4.89 9.59
CA SER A 120 0.02 -3.50 9.61
C SER A 120 0.44 -2.83 8.31
N LEU A 121 -0.42 -1.93 7.81
CA LEU A 121 -0.16 -1.15 6.61
C LEU A 121 0.03 0.33 6.97
N LEU A 122 1.10 0.90 6.45
CA LEU A 122 1.43 2.32 6.58
C LEU A 122 1.68 2.91 5.20
N LEU A 123 0.93 3.94 4.85
CA LEU A 123 1.17 4.71 3.63
C LEU A 123 2.16 5.84 3.93
N GLU A 124 3.13 6.01 3.05
CA GLU A 124 4.08 7.11 3.11
C GLU A 124 4.09 7.88 1.79
N VAL A 125 3.80 9.17 1.85
CA VAL A 125 3.84 10.08 0.69
C VAL A 125 5.04 11.02 0.82
N ARG A 126 5.87 11.11 -0.21
CA ARG A 126 7.01 12.03 -0.27
C ARG A 126 6.91 12.93 -1.51
N PRO A 127 7.20 14.23 -1.43
CA PRO A 127 7.39 15.06 -2.60
C PRO A 127 8.70 14.66 -3.31
N ILE A 128 8.68 14.67 -4.64
CA ILE A 128 9.87 14.52 -5.47
C ILE A 128 10.59 15.86 -5.46
N LYS A 129 11.78 15.92 -4.85
CA LYS A 129 12.62 17.11 -4.91
C LYS A 129 13.28 17.17 -6.29
N LYS A 130 12.96 18.20 -7.07
CA LYS A 130 13.76 18.63 -8.21
C LYS A 130 14.95 19.39 -7.61
N ASP A 131 16.18 19.00 -7.93
CA ASP A 131 17.44 19.48 -7.31
C ASP A 131 17.41 20.91 -6.75
N GLU A 132 17.84 21.10 -5.50
CA GLU A 132 18.58 22.31 -5.11
C GLU A 132 19.32 22.16 -3.77
N LYS A 133 20.47 22.82 -3.73
CA LYS A 133 21.51 22.75 -2.71
C LYS A 133 20.97 23.15 -1.33
N ASN A 134 21.31 22.29 -0.36
CA ASN A 134 21.60 22.60 1.04
C ASN A 134 20.42 22.84 2.01
N VAL A 135 20.76 22.53 3.28
CA VAL A 135 20.09 22.86 4.54
C VAL A 135 18.95 21.93 4.98
N LEU A 136 19.34 20.96 5.82
CA LEU A 136 18.73 20.63 7.11
C LEU A 136 17.27 21.08 7.29
N ASN A 137 16.33 20.43 6.61
CA ASN A 137 14.91 20.70 6.77
C ASN A 137 14.16 19.39 6.96
N LYS A 138 13.28 19.37 7.96
CA LYS A 138 12.44 18.22 8.36
C LYS A 138 12.00 17.41 7.13
N PRO A 139 12.01 16.08 7.23
CA PRO A 139 11.63 15.29 6.08
C PRO A 139 10.12 15.53 5.82
N ASP A 140 9.82 16.15 4.68
CA ASP A 140 8.46 16.50 4.31
C ASP A 140 7.74 15.27 3.76
N PHE A 141 7.49 14.25 4.60
CA PHE A 141 6.71 13.08 4.20
C PHE A 141 5.49 12.86 5.08
N ALA A 142 4.35 12.56 4.46
CA ALA A 142 3.12 12.18 5.15
C ALA A 142 3.13 10.69 5.48
N LEU A 143 2.84 10.38 6.74
CA LEU A 143 2.58 9.03 7.20
C LEU A 143 1.10 8.91 7.52
N PHE A 144 0.49 7.83 7.03
CA PHE A 144 -0.89 7.50 7.33
C PHE A 144 -0.95 6.03 7.74
N LEU A 145 -1.03 5.80 9.04
CA LEU A 145 -1.21 4.45 9.59
C LEU A 145 -2.65 4.04 9.30
N VAL A 146 -2.82 2.91 8.65
CA VAL A 146 -4.14 2.38 8.34
C VAL A 146 -4.59 1.49 9.49
N GLU A 147 -5.66 1.89 10.16
CA GLU A 147 -6.26 1.15 11.28
C GLU A 147 -7.12 -0.03 10.77
N PHE A 148 -6.52 -0.88 9.94
CA PHE A 148 -7.15 -2.08 9.40
C PHE A 148 -6.09 -3.18 9.24
N ASP A 149 -6.27 -4.27 9.98
CA ASP A 149 -5.32 -5.37 9.99
C ASP A 149 -5.42 -6.21 8.70
N ILE A 150 -4.26 -6.66 8.19
CA ILE A 150 -4.17 -7.59 7.06
C ILE A 150 -3.64 -8.92 7.58
N TYR A 151 -4.37 -10.01 7.36
CA TYR A 151 -3.97 -11.37 7.72
C TYR A 151 -3.51 -12.11 6.48
N LEU A 152 -2.24 -12.49 6.42
CA LEU A 152 -1.68 -13.25 5.30
C LEU A 152 -1.52 -14.72 5.68
N LEU A 153 -2.17 -15.61 4.94
CA LEU A 153 -2.19 -17.06 5.17
C LEU A 153 -1.39 -17.82 4.10
N PHE A 154 -1.23 -19.13 4.31
CA PHE A 154 -0.76 -20.04 3.27
C PHE A 154 -1.73 -20.10 2.09
N ASN A 155 -1.18 -20.39 0.91
CA ASN A 155 -1.90 -20.62 -0.33
C ASN A 155 -1.63 -22.07 -0.79
N PRO A 156 -2.53 -23.03 -0.48
CA PRO A 156 -2.39 -24.45 -0.82
C PRO A 156 -2.43 -24.77 -2.30
#